data_AF-A0A3D3W5C9-F1
#
_entry.id   AF-A0A3D3W5C9-F1
#
_cell.length_a   1.000
_cell.length_b   1.000
_cell.length_c   1.000
_cell.angle_alpha   90.00
_cell.angle_beta   90.00
_cell.angle_gamma   90.00
#
_symmetry.space_group_name_H-M   'P 1'
#
loop_
_entity.id
_entity.type
_entity.pdbx_description
1 polymer ?
#
loop_
_entity_poly.entity_id
_entity_poly.type
_entity_poly.pdbx_seq_one_letter_code
_entity_poly.pdbx_strand_id
1 'polypeptide(L)'
;MQYRQLGRTGLRVSAVSMGCWPVSGLTSLDVTREDSLATLRAALEAGINFFDTAWSYGTSEELIAEVLSETRADVVLATKGGLDRGGDGRQFHAAAAA
;
A
#
# COMPACT_ATOMS: atom_id res chain seq x y z
N MET A 1 3.87 18.71 -3.24
CA MET A 1 3.44 17.84 -2.12
C MET A 1 3.71 18.52 -0.77
N GLN A 2 2.84 18.31 0.22
CA GLN A 2 3.07 18.68 1.64
C GLN A 2 3.48 17.45 2.44
N TYR A 3 4.41 17.57 3.38
CA TYR A 3 4.90 16.45 4.21
C TYR A 3 4.70 16.73 5.69
N ARG A 4 4.40 15.68 6.47
CA ARG A 4 4.18 15.74 7.92
C ARG A 4 4.99 14.66 8.62
N GLN A 5 5.33 14.92 9.89
CA GLN A 5 5.95 13.90 10.73
C GLN A 5 4.89 12.89 11.18
N LEU A 6 5.17 11.59 11.04
CA LEU A 6 4.26 10.54 11.47
C LEU A 6 4.44 10.28 12.98
N GLY A 7 3.64 10.96 13.79
CA GLY A 7 3.68 10.83 15.26
C GLY A 7 5.10 11.06 15.81
N ARG A 8 5.59 10.11 16.60
CA ARG A 8 6.93 10.17 17.23
C ARG A 8 7.98 9.31 16.52
N THR A 9 7.70 8.83 15.32
CA THR A 9 8.56 7.84 14.62
C THR A 9 9.81 8.46 13.99
N GLY A 10 9.83 9.78 13.78
CA GLY A 10 10.87 10.46 13.00
C GLY A 10 10.67 10.37 11.48
N LEU A 11 9.70 9.58 11.00
CA LEU A 11 9.37 9.48 9.58
C LEU A 11 8.66 10.74 9.08
N ARG A 12 9.03 11.21 7.88
CA ARG A 12 8.31 12.25 7.13
C ARG A 12 7.52 11.63 6.00
N VAL A 13 6.20 11.74 6.08
CA VAL A 13 5.25 11.17 5.12
C VAL A 13 4.49 12.27 4.39
N SER A 14 4.06 12.01 3.16
CA SER A 14 3.16 12.89 2.42
C SER A 14 1.86 13.06 3.21
N ALA A 15 1.28 14.26 3.11
CA ALA A 15 0.04 14.64 3.76
C ALA A 15 -1.16 13.75 3.38
N VAL A 16 -1.05 13.06 2.25
CA VAL A 16 -1.99 12.09 1.69
C VAL A 16 -1.22 10.80 1.42
N SER A 17 -1.81 9.65 1.76
CA SER A 17 -1.26 8.32 1.48
C SER A 17 -1.94 7.67 0.28
N MET A 18 -1.19 6.85 -0.47
CA MET A 18 -1.75 5.99 -1.51
C MET A 18 -2.33 4.71 -0.89
N GLY A 19 -3.64 4.52 -0.97
CA GLY A 19 -4.32 3.29 -0.55
C GLY A 19 -4.33 2.25 -1.65
N CYS A 20 -3.77 1.06 -1.39
CA CYS A 20 -3.53 0.05 -2.42
C CYS A 20 -4.49 -1.16 -2.36
N TRP A 21 -5.67 -1.03 -1.75
CA TRP A 21 -6.67 -2.10 -1.80
C TRP A 21 -7.17 -2.37 -3.23
N PRO A 22 -7.52 -1.34 -4.04
CA PRO A 22 -8.06 -1.55 -5.38
C PRO A 22 -7.04 -2.03 -6.41
N VAL A 23 -5.74 -1.76 -6.22
CA VAL A 23 -4.71 -1.96 -7.28
C VAL A 23 -4.48 -3.42 -7.64
N SER A 24 -4.96 -4.37 -6.83
CA SER A 24 -4.92 -5.79 -7.18
C SER A 24 -6.11 -6.25 -8.02
N GLY A 25 -7.11 -5.38 -8.24
CA GLY A 25 -8.40 -5.72 -8.85
C GLY A 25 -9.33 -6.54 -7.95
N LEU A 26 -8.95 -6.79 -6.69
CA LEU A 26 -9.76 -7.59 -5.76
C LEU A 26 -11.08 -6.92 -5.38
N THR A 27 -11.14 -5.59 -5.34
CA THR A 27 -12.29 -4.83 -4.83
C THR A 27 -12.88 -3.82 -5.80
N SER A 28 -12.35 -3.76 -7.01
CA SER A 28 -12.80 -2.84 -8.05
C SER A 28 -12.89 -3.59 -9.36
N LEU A 29 -13.98 -3.36 -10.10
CA LEU A 29 -14.18 -3.93 -11.43
C LEU A 29 -13.24 -3.24 -12.43
N ASP A 30 -12.88 -3.98 -13.48
CA ASP A 30 -12.13 -3.49 -14.64
C ASP A 30 -10.74 -2.91 -14.33
N VAL A 31 -10.17 -3.19 -13.16
CA VAL A 31 -8.78 -2.82 -12.84
C VAL A 31 -7.84 -3.74 -13.60
N THR A 32 -7.08 -3.15 -14.53
CA THR A 32 -6.01 -3.86 -15.22
C THR A 32 -4.69 -3.73 -14.48
N ARG A 33 -3.75 -4.64 -14.77
CA ARG A 33 -2.37 -4.52 -14.27
C ARG A 33 -1.72 -3.22 -14.74
N GLU A 34 -1.93 -2.85 -16.00
CA GLU A 34 -1.36 -1.64 -16.59
C GLU A 34 -1.83 -0.38 -15.85
N ASP A 35 -3.15 -0.25 -15.62
CA ASP A 35 -3.72 0.86 -14.87
C ASP A 35 -3.20 0.92 -13.44
N SER A 36 -2.99 -0.25 -12.82
CA SER A 36 -2.47 -0.36 -11.46
C SER A 36 -1.03 0.15 -11.36
N LEU A 37 -0.17 -0.27 -12.28
CA LEU A 37 1.22 0.21 -12.35
C LEU A 37 1.27 1.70 -12.69
N ALA A 38 0.43 2.17 -13.64
CA ALA A 38 0.33 3.58 -13.99
C ALA A 38 -0.13 4.44 -12.80
N THR A 39 -1.11 3.96 -12.02
CA THR A 39 -1.60 4.65 -10.82
C THR A 39 -0.51 4.76 -9.76
N LEU A 40 0.24 3.69 -9.51
CA LEU A 40 1.34 3.69 -8.54
C LEU A 40 2.47 4.64 -8.97
N ARG A 41 2.84 4.64 -10.26
CA ARG A 41 3.82 5.61 -10.81
C ARG A 41 3.32 7.04 -10.68
N ALA A 42 2.07 7.31 -11.03
CA ALA A 42 1.47 8.64 -10.90
C ALA A 42 1.45 9.14 -9.45
N ALA A 43 1.24 8.25 -8.48
CA ALA A 43 1.34 8.61 -7.06
C ALA A 43 2.76 9.07 -6.69
N LEU A 44 3.80 8.34 -7.13
CA LEU A 44 5.20 8.73 -6.92
C LEU A 44 5.53 10.06 -7.60
N GLU A 45 5.09 10.25 -8.85
CA GLU A 45 5.29 11.48 -9.62
C GLU A 45 4.61 12.70 -8.97
N ALA A 46 3.45 12.49 -8.35
CA ALA A 46 2.77 13.52 -7.56
C ALA A 46 3.50 13.86 -6.24
N GLY A 47 4.56 13.13 -5.91
CA GLY A 47 5.35 13.26 -4.69
C GLY A 47 4.76 12.53 -3.48
N ILE A 48 3.81 11.59 -3.67
CA ILE A 48 3.35 10.74 -2.57
C ILE A 48 4.49 9.78 -2.23
N ASN A 49 4.88 9.76 -0.95
CA ASN A 49 5.89 8.83 -0.45
C ASN A 49 5.35 7.87 0.61
N PHE A 50 4.04 7.89 0.90
CA PHE A 50 3.43 7.04 1.92
C PHE A 50 2.39 6.12 1.31
N PHE A 51 2.64 4.82 1.35
CA PHE A 51 1.83 3.78 0.71
C PHE A 51 1.24 2.84 1.77
N ASP A 52 -0.04 2.52 1.62
CA ASP A 52 -0.79 1.64 2.50
C ASP A 52 -1.20 0.37 1.75
N THR A 53 -0.77 -0.79 2.27
CA THR A 53 -1.11 -2.11 1.73
C THR A 53 -1.40 -3.11 2.87
N ALA A 54 -1.64 -4.36 2.51
CA ALA A 54 -1.83 -5.48 3.42
C ALA A 54 -1.61 -6.81 2.69
N TRP A 55 -1.21 -7.84 3.44
CA TRP A 55 -1.13 -9.23 2.95
C TRP A 55 -2.43 -9.69 2.24
N SER A 56 -3.58 -9.24 2.74
CA SER A 56 -4.88 -9.61 2.19
C SER A 56 -5.22 -8.94 0.85
N TYR A 57 -4.53 -7.86 0.44
CA TYR A 57 -4.86 -7.05 -0.74
C TYR A 57 -4.36 -7.66 -2.06
N GLY A 58 -4.71 -8.92 -2.33
CA GLY A 58 -4.32 -9.61 -3.55
C GLY A 58 -2.82 -9.58 -3.80
N THR A 59 -2.43 -9.08 -4.98
CA THR A 59 -1.05 -8.88 -5.47
C THR A 59 -0.52 -7.45 -5.24
N SER A 60 -1.15 -6.65 -4.35
CA SER A 60 -0.78 -5.25 -4.14
C SER A 60 0.69 -5.06 -3.77
N GLU A 61 1.24 -5.89 -2.88
CA GLU A 61 2.64 -5.77 -2.44
C GLU A 61 3.63 -6.03 -3.59
N GLU A 62 3.30 -6.98 -4.47
CA GLU A 62 4.10 -7.31 -5.65
C GLU A 62 4.11 -6.16 -6.67
N LEU A 63 2.96 -5.54 -6.93
CA LEU A 63 2.83 -4.40 -7.84
C LEU A 63 3.59 -3.16 -7.32
N ILE A 64 3.56 -2.92 -6.00
CA ILE A 64 4.35 -1.86 -5.38
C ILE A 64 5.85 -2.14 -5.53
N ALA A 65 6.28 -3.37 -5.24
CA ALA A 65 7.69 -3.75 -5.36
C ALA A 65 8.23 -3.57 -6.79
N GLU A 66 7.43 -3.92 -7.81
CA GLU A 66 7.79 -3.70 -9.21
C GLU A 66 8.04 -2.21 -9.51
N VAL A 67 7.07 -1.34 -9.19
CA VAL A 67 7.21 0.10 -9.44
C VAL A 67 8.35 0.72 -8.65
N LEU A 68 8.57 0.30 -7.40
CA LEU A 68 9.69 0.78 -6.61
C LEU A 68 11.04 0.30 -7.15
N SER A 69 11.11 -0.88 -7.77
CA SER A 69 12.35 -1.39 -8.38
C SER A 69 12.79 -0.60 -9.61
N GLU A 70 11.84 0.05 -10.30
CA GLU A 70 12.09 0.91 -11.45
C GLU A 70 12.61 2.30 -11.05
N THR A 71 12.46 2.68 -9.78
CA THR A 71 12.80 4.02 -9.28
C THR A 71 13.81 3.95 -8.13
N ARG A 72 14.37 5.09 -7.73
CA ARG A 72 15.10 5.23 -6.45
C ARG A 72 14.27 6.02 -5.44
N ALA A 73 12.95 5.94 -5.54
CA ALA A 73 12.06 6.68 -4.66
C ALA A 73 12.18 6.16 -3.22
N ASP A 74 12.47 7.07 -2.28
CA ASP A 74 12.42 6.76 -0.86
C ASP A 74 10.97 6.88 -0.39
N VAL A 75 10.38 5.75 0.00
CA VAL A 75 8.98 5.65 0.43
C VAL A 75 8.86 5.02 1.79
N VAL A 76 7.85 5.45 2.54
CA VAL A 76 7.36 4.80 3.73
C VAL A 76 6.24 3.84 3.31
N LEU A 77 6.43 2.55 3.56
CA LEU A 77 5.44 1.51 3.30
C LEU A 77 4.80 1.04 4.61
N ALA A 78 3.49 1.17 4.73
CA ALA A 78 2.70 0.56 5.79
C ALA A 78 2.00 -0.69 5.26
N THR A 79 2.29 -1.85 5.84
CA THR A 79 1.57 -3.10 5.58
C THR A 79 0.88 -3.62 6.84
N LYS A 80 -0.02 -4.61 6.66
CA LYS A 80 -0.84 -5.19 7.72
C LYS A 80 -0.85 -6.71 7.58
N GLY A 81 -0.92 -7.40 8.71
CA GLY A 81 -1.04 -8.86 8.81
C GLY A 81 -2.17 -9.28 9.76
N GLY A 82 -2.24 -10.57 10.07
CA GLY A 82 -3.25 -11.14 10.98
C GLY A 82 -4.43 -11.83 10.28
N LEU A 83 -4.45 -11.90 8.95
CA LEU A 83 -5.41 -12.70 8.20
C LEU A 83 -4.68 -13.89 7.57
N ASP A 84 -5.21 -15.10 7.79
CA ASP A 84 -4.75 -16.30 7.10
C ASP A 84 -5.56 -16.49 5.80
N ARG A 85 -4.86 -16.79 4.70
CA ARG A 85 -5.48 -17.20 3.42
C ARG A 85 -5.78 -18.71 3.39
N GLY A 86 -5.25 -19.47 4.35
CA GLY A 86 -5.36 -20.92 4.48
C GLY A 86 -6.60 -21.39 5.24
N GLY A 87 -7.78 -21.28 4.62
CA GLY A 87 -8.89 -22.25 4.70
C GLY A 87 -9.54 -22.66 6.04
N ASP A 88 -9.01 -22.34 7.22
CA ASP A 88 -9.61 -22.76 8.51
C ASP A 88 -10.64 -21.76 9.07
N GLY A 89 -10.82 -20.62 8.37
CA GLY A 89 -11.78 -19.58 8.72
C GLY A 89 -11.41 -18.76 9.97
N ARG A 90 -10.22 -18.97 10.56
CA ARG A 90 -9.79 -18.20 11.73
C ARG A 90 -9.26 -16.85 11.28
N GLN A 91 -10.13 -15.84 11.35
CA GLN A 91 -9.64 -14.47 11.47
C GLN A 91 -8.94 -14.38 12.82
N PHE A 92 -7.62 -14.15 12.84
CA PHE A 92 -7.03 -13.62 14.06
C PHE A 92 -7.61 -12.21 14.19
N HIS A 93 -8.39 -11.98 15.24
CA HIS A 93 -8.83 -10.64 15.57
C HIS A 93 -7.58 -9.78 15.69
N ALA A 94 -7.34 -8.93 14.68
CA ALA A 94 -6.23 -8.00 14.67
C ALA A 94 -6.25 -7.25 16.00
N ALA A 95 -5.08 -7.12 16.61
CA ALA A 95 -4.89 -6.46 17.89
C ALA A 95 -5.76 -5.19 17.95
N ALA A 96 -6.72 -5.18 18.88
CA ALA A 96 -7.39 -3.96 19.26
C ALA A 96 -6.31 -2.92 19.49
N ALA A 97 -6.40 -1.80 18.76
CA ALA A 97 -5.53 -0.66 18.97
C ALA A 97 -5.58 -0.30 20.45
N ALA A 98 -4.50 -0.59 21.17
CA ALA A 98 -4.22 -0.08 22.51
C ALA A 98 -3.63 1.32 22.39
#